data_AF-A0A7S1H319-F1
#
_entry.id   AF-A0A7S1H319-F1
#
_cell.length_a   1.000
_cell.length_b   1.000
_cell.length_c   1.000
_cell.angle_alpha   90.00
_cell.angle_beta   90.00
_cell.angle_gamma   90.00
#
_symmetry.space_group_name_H-M   'P 1'
#
loop_
_entity.id
_entity.type
_entity.pdbx_description
1 polymer ?
#
loop_
_entity_poly.entity_id
_entity_poly.type
_entity_poly.pdbx_seq_one_letter_code
_entity_poly.pdbx_strand_id
1 'polypeptide(L)'
;LFLGVDAEGLDLSHIQDPAHLIVQDWDRSMQDSQNLCSFFIPSLLDKTVCPEGKHVIHVYSSGGEPYEPWEKLQPGSEEYEEYKKERVEILFKAVERCIPDIRDRLEFTIIGSPLAHEA
;
A
#
# COMPACT_ATOMS: atom_id res chain seq x y z
N LEU A 1 -0.21 -3.71 2.17
CA LEU A 1 0.15 -3.84 0.73
C LEU A 1 1.66 -3.73 0.63
N PHE A 2 2.31 -4.70 0.00
CA PHE A 2 3.75 -4.65 -0.30
C PHE A 2 3.95 -4.64 -1.80
N LEU A 3 4.77 -3.72 -2.29
CA LEU A 3 5.09 -3.57 -3.71
C LEU A 3 6.59 -3.77 -3.90
N GLY A 4 6.96 -4.50 -4.95
CA GLY A 4 8.30 -4.45 -5.54
C GLY A 4 8.16 -3.83 -6.92
N VAL A 5 8.92 -2.76 -7.18
CA VAL A 5 8.76 -1.95 -8.39
C VAL A 5 10.05 -1.75 -9.14
N ASP A 6 9.93 -1.64 -10.46
CA ASP A 6 11.00 -1.23 -11.34
C ASP A 6 11.31 0.27 -11.16
N ALA A 7 12.57 0.56 -10.81
CA ALA A 7 13.02 1.92 -10.54
C ALA A 7 13.65 2.58 -11.79
N GLU A 8 13.69 1.91 -12.94
CA GLU A 8 14.22 2.50 -14.16
C GLU A 8 13.44 3.77 -14.54
N GLY A 9 14.17 4.89 -14.65
CA GLY A 9 13.60 6.21 -14.95
C GLY A 9 12.68 6.77 -13.85
N LEU A 10 12.61 6.16 -12.67
CA LEU A 10 11.81 6.66 -11.56
C LEU A 10 12.55 7.79 -10.82
N ASP A 11 12.07 9.01 -10.95
CA ASP A 11 12.62 10.17 -10.23
C ASP A 11 11.96 10.32 -8.85
N LEU A 12 12.69 9.92 -7.80
CA LEU A 12 12.29 10.13 -6.40
C LEU A 12 13.05 11.29 -5.75
N SER A 13 13.76 12.13 -6.50
CA SER A 13 14.55 13.25 -5.94
C SER A 13 13.72 14.29 -5.17
N HIS A 14 12.41 14.34 -5.46
CA HIS A 14 11.45 15.19 -4.76
C HIS A 14 11.02 14.64 -3.38
N ILE A 15 11.37 13.39 -3.07
CA ILE A 15 11.08 12.72 -1.80
C ILE A 15 12.27 12.90 -0.85
N GLN A 16 12.06 13.67 0.23
CA GLN A 16 13.10 13.89 1.25
C GLN A 16 13.01 12.90 2.41
N ASP A 17 11.79 12.50 2.78
CA ASP A 17 11.52 11.49 3.80
C ASP A 17 10.94 10.24 3.12
N PRO A 18 11.50 9.05 3.33
CA PRO A 18 10.96 7.81 2.78
C PRO A 18 9.57 7.44 3.29
N ALA A 19 9.11 8.03 4.40
CA ALA A 19 7.80 7.81 5.01
C ALA A 19 6.83 8.93 4.64
N HIS A 20 5.66 8.53 4.17
CA HIS A 20 4.61 9.42 3.71
C HIS A 20 3.28 9.10 4.39
N LEU A 21 2.49 10.14 4.60
CA LEU A 21 1.14 10.06 5.16
C LEU A 21 0.21 10.87 4.26
N ILE A 22 -0.83 10.21 3.77
CA ILE A 22 -1.75 10.71 2.76
C ILE A 22 -3.17 10.68 3.34
N VAL A 23 -3.79 11.86 3.42
CA VAL A 23 -5.22 12.01 3.68
C VAL A 23 -5.94 11.94 2.35
N GLN A 24 -6.85 10.97 2.20
CA GLN A 24 -7.60 10.75 0.96
C GLN A 24 -8.70 11.78 0.78
N ASP A 25 -9.40 12.12 1.87
CA ASP A 25 -10.51 13.05 1.92
C ASP A 25 -10.45 13.88 3.21
N TRP A 26 -10.28 15.20 3.04
CA TRP A 26 -10.16 16.15 4.15
C TRP A 26 -11.51 16.47 4.83
N ASP A 27 -12.64 16.12 4.20
CA ASP A 27 -13.97 16.29 4.78
C ASP A 27 -14.35 15.10 5.70
N ARG A 28 -13.54 14.05 5.71
CA ARG A 28 -13.70 12.84 6.55
C ARG A 28 -12.73 12.85 7.73
N SER A 29 -13.08 12.11 8.78
CA SER A 29 -12.18 11.96 9.93
C SER A 29 -10.93 11.19 9.50
N MET A 30 -9.76 11.57 10.01
CA MET A 30 -8.52 10.80 9.79
C MET A 30 -8.59 9.40 10.41
N GLN A 31 -9.51 9.19 11.37
CA GLN A 31 -9.79 7.89 11.98
C GLN A 31 -10.75 7.03 11.16
N ASP A 32 -11.38 7.60 10.12
CA ASP A 32 -12.27 6.80 9.27
C ASP A 32 -11.43 5.78 8.50
N SER A 33 -11.99 4.56 8.39
CA SER A 33 -11.33 3.49 7.65
C SER A 33 -10.92 3.97 6.26
N GLN A 34 -9.66 3.70 5.93
CA GLN A 34 -9.04 3.99 4.64
C GLN A 34 -8.91 5.49 4.30
N ASN A 35 -9.23 6.42 5.20
CA ASN A 35 -9.03 7.84 4.92
C ASN A 35 -7.57 8.28 5.11
N LEU A 36 -6.89 7.75 6.11
CA LEU A 36 -5.48 8.01 6.37
C LEU A 36 -4.65 6.82 5.91
N CYS A 37 -3.82 7.00 4.89
CA CYS A 37 -2.94 5.96 4.35
C CYS A 37 -1.48 6.37 4.53
N SER A 38 -0.65 5.43 4.95
CA SER A 38 0.78 5.65 5.12
C SER A 38 1.54 4.72 4.20
N PHE A 39 2.63 5.20 3.60
CA PHE A 39 3.56 4.34 2.89
C PHE A 39 5.01 4.68 3.18
N PHE A 40 5.86 3.68 3.03
CA PHE A 40 7.28 3.77 3.32
C PHE A 40 8.10 3.08 2.24
N ILE A 41 9.14 3.76 1.74
CA ILE A 41 10.08 3.26 0.72
C ILE A 41 11.45 3.01 1.41
N PRO A 42 11.64 1.86 2.11
CA PRO A 42 12.86 1.62 2.89
C PRO A 42 14.13 1.62 2.05
N SER A 43 14.06 1.25 0.76
CA SER A 43 15.23 1.19 -0.11
C SER A 43 15.81 2.55 -0.51
N LEU A 44 15.14 3.66 -0.14
CA LEU A 44 15.76 4.99 -0.15
C LEU A 44 16.80 5.16 0.97
N LEU A 45 16.63 4.46 2.10
CA LEU A 45 17.56 4.49 3.24
C LEU A 45 18.60 3.37 3.16
N ASP A 46 18.15 2.16 2.86
CA ASP A 46 18.98 0.97 2.82
C ASP A 46 18.79 0.24 1.48
N LYS A 47 19.75 0.43 0.57
CA LYS A 47 19.72 -0.19 -0.77
C LYS A 47 19.84 -1.72 -0.74
N THR A 48 20.16 -2.33 0.41
CA THR A 48 20.34 -3.78 0.52
C THR A 48 19.02 -4.54 0.71
N VAL A 49 17.92 -3.85 1.00
CA VAL A 49 16.60 -4.47 1.22
C VAL A 49 15.92 -4.93 -0.07
N CYS A 50 16.47 -4.60 -1.24
CA CYS A 50 16.00 -5.04 -2.55
C CYS A 50 17.15 -5.12 -3.57
N PRO A 51 16.95 -5.80 -4.72
CA PRO A 51 17.93 -5.79 -5.80
C PRO A 51 18.22 -4.39 -6.35
N GLU A 52 19.38 -4.24 -7.00
CA GLU A 52 19.72 -3.01 -7.72
C GLU A 52 18.68 -2.70 -8.81
N GLY A 53 18.39 -1.40 -9.00
CA GLY A 53 17.38 -0.95 -9.96
C GLY A 53 15.93 -1.17 -9.51
N LYS A 54 15.69 -1.56 -8.26
CA LYS A 54 14.35 -1.78 -7.70
C LYS A 54 14.09 -0.92 -6.48
N HIS A 55 12.81 -0.67 -6.21
CA HIS A 55 12.36 -0.19 -4.92
C HIS A 55 11.32 -1.14 -4.32
N VAL A 56 11.25 -1.17 -2.98
CA VAL A 56 10.16 -1.83 -2.27
C VAL A 56 9.36 -0.78 -1.53
N ILE A 57 8.05 -0.95 -1.48
CA ILE A 57 7.12 -0.01 -0.85
C ILE A 57 6.17 -0.79 0.04
N HIS A 58 6.09 -0.40 1.32
CA HIS A 58 5.08 -0.91 2.24
C HIS A 58 4.01 0.14 2.45
N VAL A 59 2.75 -0.22 2.25
CA VAL A 59 1.59 0.68 2.33
C VAL A 59 0.52 0.09 3.24
N TYR A 60 -0.03 0.90 4.13
CA TYR A 60 -1.08 0.50 5.07
C TYR A 60 -2.04 1.65 5.41
N SER A 61 -3.28 1.31 5.77
CA SER A 61 -4.26 2.25 6.31
C SER A 61 -3.96 2.49 7.79
N SER A 62 -3.85 3.76 8.20
CA SER A 62 -3.61 4.17 9.60
C SER A 62 -4.89 4.34 10.41
N GLY A 63 -6.05 4.57 9.75
CA GLY A 63 -7.37 4.62 10.39
C GLY A 63 -7.95 3.24 10.74
N GLY A 64 -7.16 2.18 10.63
CA GLY A 64 -7.62 0.80 10.82
C GLY A 64 -8.48 0.28 9.66
N GLU A 65 -8.33 -1.00 9.37
CA GLU A 65 -9.24 -1.75 8.52
C GLU A 65 -10.23 -2.45 9.45
N PRO A 66 -11.56 -2.22 9.34
CA PRO A 66 -12.54 -2.85 10.22
C PRO A 66 -12.46 -4.37 10.03
N TYR A 67 -12.54 -5.15 11.10
CA TYR A 67 -12.36 -6.60 11.06
C TYR A 67 -13.67 -7.33 10.74
N GLU A 68 -14.80 -6.78 11.18
CA GLU A 68 -16.14 -7.37 11.11
C GLU A 68 -16.66 -7.68 9.69
N PRO A 69 -16.25 -6.97 8.62
CA PRO A 69 -16.55 -7.40 7.25
C PRO A 69 -15.74 -8.63 6.84
N TRP A 70 -14.50 -8.75 7.31
CA TRP A 70 -13.59 -9.81 6.92
C TRP A 70 -13.90 -11.14 7.59
N GLU A 71 -14.30 -11.14 8.87
CA GLU A 71 -14.64 -12.37 9.61
C GLU A 71 -15.76 -13.20 8.95
N LYS A 72 -16.57 -12.55 8.10
CA LYS A 72 -17.69 -13.16 7.38
C LYS A 72 -17.24 -13.84 6.08
N LEU A 73 -16.00 -13.60 5.66
CA LEU A 73 -15.43 -14.09 4.40
C LEU A 73 -14.56 -15.31 4.67
N GLN A 74 -14.54 -16.25 3.72
CA GLN A 74 -13.67 -17.42 3.75
C GLN A 74 -12.34 -17.08 3.05
N PRO A 75 -11.17 -17.19 3.72
CA PRO A 75 -9.88 -16.98 3.06
C PRO A 75 -9.72 -17.83 1.80
N GLY A 76 -9.30 -17.21 0.70
CA GLY A 76 -9.12 -17.86 -0.60
C GLY A 76 -10.41 -18.08 -1.42
N SER A 77 -11.58 -17.70 -0.90
CA SER A 77 -12.80 -17.63 -1.70
C SER A 77 -12.76 -16.47 -2.70
N GLU A 78 -13.58 -16.55 -3.75
CA GLU A 78 -13.70 -15.49 -4.76
C GLU A 78 -14.12 -14.15 -4.12
N GLU A 79 -15.16 -14.18 -3.26
CA GLU A 79 -15.64 -13.00 -2.53
C GLU A 79 -14.54 -12.35 -1.66
N TYR A 80 -13.72 -13.17 -0.99
CA TYR A 80 -12.59 -12.67 -0.20
C TYR A 80 -11.52 -12.02 -1.06
N GLU A 81 -11.15 -12.63 -2.18
CA GLU A 81 -10.12 -12.07 -3.08
C GLU A 81 -10.63 -10.82 -3.84
N GLU A 82 -11.91 -10.77 -4.18
CA GLU A 82 -12.56 -9.57 -4.72
C GLU A 82 -12.58 -8.44 -3.69
N TYR A 83 -12.95 -8.74 -2.45
CA TYR A 83 -12.94 -7.75 -1.37
C TYR A 83 -11.52 -7.25 -1.10
N LYS A 84 -10.49 -8.11 -1.11
CA LYS A 84 -9.08 -7.67 -1.04
C LYS A 84 -8.71 -6.70 -2.15
N LYS A 85 -9.15 -6.97 -3.38
CA LYS A 85 -8.89 -6.10 -4.53
C LYS A 85 -9.60 -4.76 -4.35
N GLU A 86 -10.85 -4.74 -3.92
CA GLU A 86 -11.58 -3.49 -3.64
C GLU A 86 -10.86 -2.66 -2.57
N ARG A 87 -10.53 -3.29 -1.45
CA ARG A 87 -9.99 -2.60 -0.28
C ARG A 87 -8.57 -2.10 -0.50
N VAL A 88 -7.78 -2.72 -1.39
CA VAL A 88 -6.42 -2.25 -1.68
C VAL A 88 -6.38 -1.01 -2.58
N GLU A 89 -7.45 -0.70 -3.32
CA GLU A 89 -7.45 0.38 -4.30
C GLU A 89 -7.09 1.74 -3.69
N ILE A 90 -7.54 2.00 -2.47
CA ILE A 90 -7.22 3.24 -1.77
C ILE A 90 -5.72 3.34 -1.40
N LEU A 91 -5.06 2.21 -1.14
CA LEU A 91 -3.64 2.15 -0.83
C LEU A 91 -2.81 2.42 -2.08
N PHE A 92 -3.23 1.91 -3.24
CA PHE A 92 -2.64 2.29 -4.52
C PHE A 92 -2.80 3.80 -4.78
N LYS A 93 -4.02 4.33 -4.61
CA LYS A 93 -4.28 5.78 -4.75
C LYS A 93 -3.39 6.63 -3.85
N ALA A 94 -3.04 6.15 -2.66
CA ALA A 94 -2.11 6.84 -1.77
C ALA A 94 -0.70 6.95 -2.39
N VAL A 95 -0.17 5.86 -2.95
CA VAL A 95 1.15 5.85 -3.60
C VAL A 95 1.13 6.65 -4.90
N GLU A 96 0.03 6.58 -5.67
CA GLU A 96 -0.17 7.33 -6.92
C GLU A 96 -0.09 8.86 -6.74
N ARG A 97 -0.24 9.37 -5.51
CA ARG A 97 0.00 10.80 -5.20
C ARG A 97 1.47 11.21 -5.34
N CYS A 98 2.40 10.27 -5.19
CA CYS A 98 3.85 10.51 -5.31
C CYS A 98 4.45 9.81 -6.53
N ILE A 99 3.96 8.63 -6.90
CA ILE A 99 4.42 7.85 -8.06
C ILE A 99 3.21 7.53 -8.93
N PRO A 100 2.78 8.44 -9.83
CA PRO A 100 1.51 8.30 -10.56
C PRO A 100 1.39 7.06 -11.45
N ASP A 101 2.52 6.53 -11.93
CA ASP A 101 2.62 5.35 -12.79
C ASP A 101 3.00 4.07 -12.01
N ILE A 102 2.79 4.05 -10.69
CA ILE A 102 3.23 2.95 -9.82
C ILE A 102 2.75 1.57 -10.30
N ARG A 103 1.54 1.51 -10.87
CA ARG A 103 0.95 0.25 -11.35
C ARG A 103 1.66 -0.31 -12.57
N ASP A 104 2.16 0.55 -13.44
CA ASP A 104 2.91 0.14 -14.64
C ASP A 104 4.31 -0.38 -14.27
N ARG A 105 4.80 -0.04 -13.07
CA ARG A 105 6.11 -0.43 -12.54
C ARG A 105 6.09 -1.69 -11.69
N LEU A 106 4.93 -2.30 -11.45
CA LEU A 106 4.80 -3.46 -10.55
C LEU A 106 5.50 -4.70 -11.14
N GLU A 107 6.48 -5.22 -10.39
CA GLU A 107 7.06 -6.54 -10.65
C GLU A 107 6.62 -7.57 -9.61
N PHE A 108 6.23 -7.09 -8.42
CA PHE A 108 5.78 -7.91 -7.31
C PHE A 108 4.73 -7.19 -6.48
N THR A 109 3.72 -7.93 -6.00
CA THR A 109 2.69 -7.36 -5.12
C THR A 109 2.16 -8.41 -4.15
N ILE A 110 2.06 -8.05 -2.87
CA ILE A 110 1.30 -8.78 -1.86
C ILE A 110 0.19 -7.88 -1.30
N ILE A 111 -1.04 -8.34 -1.40
CA ILE A 111 -2.22 -7.73 -0.78
C ILE A 111 -2.53 -8.50 0.49
N GLY A 112 -2.33 -7.85 1.65
CA GLY A 112 -2.71 -8.38 2.96
C GLY A 112 -4.17 -8.06 3.31
N SER A 113 -4.69 -8.76 4.31
CA SER A 113 -5.99 -8.53 4.92
C SER A 113 -5.87 -8.70 6.45
N PRO A 114 -6.85 -8.26 7.24
CA PRO A 114 -6.89 -8.56 8.67
C PRO A 114 -6.81 -10.06 9.00
N LEU A 115 -7.48 -10.93 8.22
CA LEU A 115 -7.42 -12.39 8.42
C LEU A 115 -6.02 -12.98 8.15
N ALA A 116 -5.24 -12.36 7.26
CA ALA A 116 -3.88 -12.83 6.98
C ALA A 116 -2.91 -12.60 8.15
N HIS A 117 -3.31 -11.85 9.18
CA HIS A 117 -2.52 -11.60 10.39
C HIS A 117 -2.93 -12.49 11.57
N GLU A 118 -3.94 -13.34 11.42
CA GLU A 118 -4.28 -14.35 12.41
C GLU A 118 -3.21 -15.44 12.42
N ALA A 119 -2.65 -15.68 13.61
CA ALA A 119 -1.62 -16.69 13.86
C ALA A 119 -2.22 -17.92 14.55
#